data_AF-A0A7H0VBU1-F1
#
_entry.id   AF-A0A7H0VBU1-F1
#
_cell.length_a   1.000
_cell.length_b   1.000
_cell.length_c   1.000
_cell.angle_alpha   90.00
_cell.angle_beta   90.00
_cell.angle_gamma   90.00
#
_symmetry.space_group_name_H-M   'P 1'
#
loop_
_entity.id
_entity.type
_entity.pdbx_description
1 polymer ?
#
loop_
_entity_poly.entity_id
_entity_poly.type
_entity_poly.pdbx_seq_one_letter_code
_entity_poly.pdbx_strand_id
1 'polypeptide(L)'
;MIQIEENIDKIYMVATGKLDDTDYDKMLPLLWQKIEQHEQISWYFEMQDFEGWSASALWRDAKFDLKNKEHLKKVAIVGQKKWHELMTDIMKPFTDADIRYFDEEEAEEAREWINSK
;
A
#
# COMPACT_ATOMS: atom_id res chain seq x y z
N MET A 1 -4.38 -11.35 -7.97
CA MET A 1 -3.53 -10.87 -9.09
C MET A 1 -3.22 -9.41 -8.85
N ILE A 2 -1.94 -9.05 -8.82
CA ILE A 2 -1.48 -7.68 -8.58
C ILE A 2 -0.80 -7.07 -9.82
N GLN A 3 -1.16 -5.84 -10.15
CA GLN A 3 -0.50 -4.98 -11.12
C GLN A 3 0.29 -3.89 -10.37
N ILE A 4 1.51 -3.63 -10.80
CA ILE A 4 2.41 -2.68 -10.14
C ILE A 4 2.95 -1.72 -11.21
N GLU A 5 2.82 -0.43 -10.96
CA GLU A 5 3.39 0.64 -11.77
C GLU A 5 4.29 1.51 -10.90
N GLU A 6 5.55 1.65 -11.32
CA GLU A 6 6.56 2.42 -10.60
C GLU A 6 6.84 3.75 -11.29
N ASN A 7 6.92 4.81 -10.50
CA ASN A 7 7.41 6.12 -10.91
C ASN A 7 8.67 6.48 -10.10
N ILE A 8 9.24 7.67 -10.27
CA ILE A 8 10.46 8.09 -9.57
C ILE A 8 10.23 8.05 -8.05
N ASP A 9 9.23 8.75 -7.54
CA ASP A 9 8.93 8.88 -6.11
C ASP A 9 7.57 8.27 -5.73
N LYS A 10 6.96 7.50 -6.64
CA LYS A 10 5.62 6.92 -6.46
C LYS A 10 5.58 5.47 -6.84
N ILE A 11 4.72 4.72 -6.17
CA ILE A 11 4.40 3.34 -6.52
C ILE A 11 2.90 3.15 -6.48
N TYR A 12 2.36 2.59 -7.56
CA TYR A 12 0.94 2.28 -7.73
C TYR A 12 0.78 0.77 -7.75
N MET A 13 -0.13 0.26 -6.94
CA MET A 13 -0.41 -1.15 -6.81
C MET A 13 -1.91 -1.37 -6.90
N VAL A 14 -2.35 -2.18 -7.87
CA VAL A 14 -3.76 -2.53 -8.03
C VAL A 14 -3.87 -4.04 -7.91
N ALA A 15 -4.56 -4.50 -6.88
CA ALA A 15 -4.85 -5.91 -6.65
C ALA A 15 -6.32 -6.19 -6.96
N THR A 16 -6.59 -7.33 -7.59
CA THR A 16 -7.95 -7.77 -7.93
C THR A 16 -8.23 -9.16 -7.34
N GLY A 17 -9.43 -9.34 -6.76
CA GLY A 17 -9.91 -10.63 -6.29
C GLY A 17 -9.45 -10.96 -4.87
N LYS A 18 -8.67 -12.04 -4.74
CA LYS A 18 -8.10 -12.48 -3.46
C LYS A 18 -6.61 -12.18 -3.41
N LEU A 19 -6.17 -11.54 -2.33
CA LEU A 19 -4.75 -11.36 -2.02
C LEU A 19 -4.19 -12.60 -1.33
N ASP A 20 -3.24 -13.25 -1.98
CA ASP A 20 -2.52 -14.41 -1.44
C ASP A 20 -1.04 -14.12 -1.16
N ASP A 21 -0.36 -15.11 -0.59
CA ASP A 21 1.05 -15.01 -0.20
C ASP A 21 1.95 -14.65 -1.40
N THR A 22 1.61 -15.11 -2.60
CA THR A 22 2.36 -14.82 -3.85
C THR A 22 2.22 -13.36 -4.26
N ASP A 23 1.06 -12.75 -4.03
CA ASP A 23 0.86 -11.33 -4.29
C ASP A 23 1.66 -10.49 -3.28
N TYR A 24 1.71 -10.91 -2.00
CA TYR A 24 2.57 -10.27 -0.98
C TYR A 24 4.08 -10.40 -1.28
N ASP A 25 4.53 -11.58 -1.72
CA ASP A 25 5.92 -11.87 -2.10
C ASP A 25 6.42 -10.97 -3.24
N LYS A 26 5.51 -10.46 -4.08
CA LYS A 26 5.84 -9.50 -5.14
C LYS A 26 5.75 -8.06 -4.65
N MET A 27 4.68 -7.74 -3.93
CA MET A 27 4.35 -6.38 -3.52
C MET A 27 5.36 -5.83 -2.50
N LEU A 28 5.65 -6.61 -1.45
CA LEU A 28 6.40 -6.13 -0.30
C LEU A 28 7.87 -5.82 -0.63
N PRO A 29 8.62 -6.69 -1.34
CA PRO A 29 10.01 -6.38 -1.68
C PRO A 29 10.15 -5.14 -2.57
N LEU A 30 9.23 -4.95 -3.52
CA LEU A 30 9.24 -3.76 -4.39
C LEU A 30 8.96 -2.48 -3.60
N LEU A 31 7.96 -2.52 -2.70
CA LEU A 31 7.69 -1.41 -1.80
C LEU A 31 8.92 -1.07 -0.94
N TRP A 32 9.56 -2.08 -0.34
CA TRP A 32 10.74 -1.85 0.50
C TRP A 32 11.93 -1.34 -0.28
N GLN A 33 12.21 -1.91 -1.45
CA GLN A 33 13.26 -1.41 -2.33
C GLN A 33 13.04 0.07 -2.65
N LYS A 34 11.79 0.47 -2.89
CA LYS A 34 11.44 1.87 -3.18
C LYS A 34 11.63 2.78 -1.97
N ILE A 35 11.18 2.33 -0.80
CA ILE A 35 11.36 3.02 0.50
C ILE A 35 12.85 3.21 0.82
N GLU A 36 13.71 2.25 0.47
CA GLU A 36 15.16 2.35 0.71
C GLU A 36 15.87 3.26 -0.28
N GLN A 37 15.39 3.32 -1.52
CA GLN A 37 16.03 4.10 -2.59
C GLN A 37 15.70 5.60 -2.54
N HIS A 38 14.61 5.98 -1.89
CA HIS A 38 14.10 7.34 -1.90
C HIS A 38 13.78 7.82 -0.49
N GLU A 39 14.18 9.06 -0.17
CA GLU A 39 13.94 9.63 1.17
C GLU A 39 12.46 9.82 1.48
N GLN A 40 11.64 10.09 0.46
CA GLN A 40 10.20 10.27 0.56
C GLN A 40 9.51 9.63 -0.65
N ILE A 41 8.57 8.71 -0.41
CA ILE A 41 7.77 8.09 -1.46
C ILE A 41 6.27 8.28 -1.20
N SER A 42 5.49 8.28 -2.27
CA SER A 42 4.03 8.19 -2.20
C SER A 42 3.55 6.83 -2.68
N TRP A 43 2.72 6.17 -1.89
CA TRP A 43 2.21 4.85 -2.20
C TRP A 43 0.71 4.88 -2.46
N TYR A 44 0.30 4.46 -3.65
CA TYR A 44 -1.08 4.19 -4.01
C TYR A 44 -1.33 2.68 -4.00
N PHE A 45 -2.32 2.24 -3.24
CA PHE A 45 -2.77 0.86 -3.19
C PHE A 45 -4.28 0.78 -3.42
N GLU A 46 -4.70 -0.03 -4.38
CA GLU A 46 -6.11 -0.23 -4.73
C GLU A 46 -6.47 -1.71 -4.71
N MET A 47 -7.60 -2.02 -4.07
CA MET A 47 -8.18 -3.36 -4.03
C MET A 47 -9.53 -3.38 -4.75
N GLN A 48 -9.57 -4.06 -5.89
CA GLN A 48 -10.76 -4.28 -6.71
C GLN A 48 -11.33 -5.67 -6.48
N ASP A 49 -12.65 -5.81 -6.60
CA ASP A 49 -13.35 -7.11 -6.52
C ASP A 49 -12.91 -7.94 -5.30
N PHE A 50 -12.89 -7.34 -4.11
CA PHE A 50 -12.33 -7.96 -2.93
C PHE A 50 -13.05 -9.28 -2.55
N GLU A 51 -12.35 -10.41 -2.68
CA GLU A 51 -12.84 -11.75 -2.34
C GLU A 51 -12.26 -12.30 -1.02
N GLY A 52 -11.18 -11.71 -0.50
CA GLY A 52 -10.51 -12.19 0.71
C GLY A 52 -9.01 -11.90 0.75
N TRP A 53 -8.38 -12.19 1.90
CA TRP A 53 -6.92 -12.22 2.03
C TRP A 53 -6.45 -13.41 2.86
N SER A 54 -5.24 -13.90 2.58
CA SER A 54 -4.52 -14.77 3.51
C SER A 54 -3.73 -13.93 4.51
N ALA A 55 -3.87 -14.23 5.80
CA ALA A 55 -3.07 -13.60 6.87
C ALA A 55 -1.68 -14.25 6.93
N SER A 56 -0.82 -13.91 5.98
CA SER A 56 0.48 -14.55 5.79
C SER A 56 1.52 -14.14 6.85
N ALA A 57 2.58 -14.94 6.97
CA ALA A 57 3.75 -14.62 7.81
C ALA A 57 4.54 -13.42 7.25
N LEU A 58 4.60 -13.29 5.92
CA LEU A 58 5.24 -12.19 5.21
C LEU A 58 4.72 -10.83 5.66
N TRP A 59 3.41 -10.72 5.89
CA TRP A 59 2.81 -9.50 6.44
C TRP A 59 3.29 -9.15 7.83
N ARG A 60 3.46 -10.16 8.69
CA ARG A 60 3.98 -9.94 10.04
C ARG A 60 5.44 -9.51 9.97
N ASP A 61 6.23 -10.17 9.14
CA ASP A 61 7.65 -9.86 8.95
C ASP A 61 7.83 -8.45 8.39
N ALA A 62 6.99 -8.03 7.43
CA ALA A 62 6.92 -6.66 6.93
C ALA A 62 6.80 -5.62 8.05
N LYS A 63 5.85 -5.83 8.96
CA LYS A 63 5.58 -4.93 10.08
C LYS A 63 6.76 -4.83 11.03
N PHE A 64 7.58 -5.88 11.16
CA PHE A 64 8.78 -5.85 12.00
C PHE A 64 9.92 -5.05 11.36
N ASP A 65 10.11 -5.17 10.05
CA ASP A 65 11.20 -4.49 9.32
C ASP A 65 10.96 -2.98 9.15
N LEU A 66 9.68 -2.56 9.18
CA LEU A 66 9.26 -1.16 9.05
C LEU A 66 9.45 -0.28 10.29
N LYS A 67 9.85 -0.84 11.44
CA LYS A 67 9.93 -0.10 12.71
C LYS A 67 10.92 1.08 12.74
N ASN A 68 11.73 1.29 11.70
CA ASN A 68 12.82 2.26 11.68
C ASN A 68 12.84 3.22 10.46
N LYS A 69 11.76 3.35 9.68
CA LYS A 69 11.81 4.04 8.37
C LYS A 69 10.67 5.05 8.16
N GLU A 70 10.96 6.34 8.34
CA GLU A 70 10.09 7.51 8.14
C GLU A 70 10.08 7.99 6.67
N HIS A 71 9.94 7.09 5.70
CA HIS A 71 10.11 7.43 4.27
C HIS A 71 8.80 7.51 3.47
N LEU A 72 7.64 7.30 4.10
CA LEU A 72 6.35 7.46 3.43
C LEU A 72 5.84 8.90 3.62
N LYS A 73 5.56 9.60 2.53
CA LYS A 73 5.00 10.96 2.53
C LYS A 73 3.48 10.96 2.41
N LYS A 74 2.96 10.22 1.42
CA LYS A 74 1.52 10.09 1.14
C LYS A 74 1.18 8.64 0.90
N VAL A 75 0.09 8.16 1.47
CA VAL A 75 -0.43 6.81 1.22
C VAL A 75 -1.91 6.88 0.90
N ALA A 76 -2.28 6.45 -0.31
CA ALA A 76 -3.66 6.32 -0.73
C ALA A 76 -4.05 4.84 -0.70
N ILE A 77 -5.12 4.52 0.01
CA ILE A 77 -5.65 3.16 0.10
C ILE A 77 -7.07 3.20 -0.43
N VAL A 78 -7.31 2.50 -1.53
CA VAL A 78 -8.59 2.43 -2.21
C VAL A 78 -9.17 1.04 -2.06
N GLY A 79 -10.40 0.91 -1.58
CA GLY A 79 -11.10 -0.36 -1.55
C GLY A 79 -12.14 -0.47 -0.44
N GLN A 80 -12.58 -1.70 -0.17
CA GLN A 80 -13.62 -1.94 0.83
C GLN A 80 -13.10 -1.76 2.27
N LYS A 81 -14.00 -1.34 3.18
CA LYS A 81 -13.70 -1.10 4.61
C LYS A 81 -12.97 -2.23 5.34
N LYS A 82 -13.16 -3.50 4.93
CA LYS A 82 -12.44 -4.64 5.51
C LYS A 82 -10.92 -4.54 5.30
N TRP A 83 -10.50 -3.92 4.20
CA TRP A 83 -9.09 -3.65 3.91
C TRP A 83 -8.52 -2.55 4.80
N HIS A 84 -9.35 -1.61 5.26
CA HIS A 84 -8.91 -0.52 6.13
C HIS A 84 -8.37 -1.06 7.46
N GLU A 85 -9.02 -2.05 8.05
CA GLU A 85 -8.57 -2.67 9.31
C GLU A 85 -7.20 -3.35 9.15
N LEU A 86 -7.02 -4.10 8.05
CA LEU A 86 -5.76 -4.76 7.75
C LEU A 86 -4.65 -3.73 7.51
N MET A 87 -4.95 -2.69 6.72
CA MET A 87 -3.98 -1.65 6.40
C MET A 87 -3.61 -0.78 7.59
N THR A 88 -4.55 -0.49 8.48
CA THR A 88 -4.30 0.31 9.69
C THR A 88 -3.09 -0.23 10.47
N ASP A 89 -2.94 -1.55 10.52
CA ASP A 89 -1.91 -2.19 11.34
C ASP A 89 -0.48 -2.10 10.79
N ILE A 90 -0.29 -2.01 9.47
CA ILE A 90 1.02 -1.70 8.87
C ILE A 90 1.19 -0.22 8.60
N MET A 91 0.12 0.56 8.57
CA MET A 91 0.22 2.01 8.54
C MET A 91 0.68 2.62 9.88
N LYS A 92 0.45 1.93 11.00
CA LYS A 92 0.82 2.37 12.36
C LYS A 92 2.26 2.89 12.54
N PRO A 93 3.32 2.25 11.99
CA PRO A 93 4.68 2.75 12.12
C PRO A 93 4.96 4.03 11.30
N PHE A 94 4.12 4.34 10.30
CA PHE A 94 4.29 5.49 9.41
C PHE A 94 3.50 6.70 9.91
N THR A 95 3.80 7.14 11.14
CA THR A 95 3.06 8.23 11.81
C THR A 95 3.19 9.58 11.10
N ASP A 96 4.24 9.77 10.30
CA ASP A 96 4.53 11.02 9.60
C ASP A 96 3.95 11.08 8.18
N ALA A 97 3.41 9.96 7.69
CA ALA A 97 2.76 9.90 6.39
C ALA A 97 1.34 10.50 6.46
N ASP A 98 0.93 11.26 5.44
CA ASP A 98 -0.49 11.55 5.22
C ASP A 98 -1.13 10.29 4.62
N ILE A 99 -2.04 9.65 5.36
CA ILE A 99 -2.67 8.39 4.97
C ILE A 99 -4.15 8.63 4.78
N ARG A 100 -4.64 8.32 3.59
CA ARG A 100 -6.05 8.46 3.24
C ARG A 100 -6.64 7.17 2.71
N TYR A 101 -7.87 6.95 3.12
CA TYR A 101 -8.68 5.82 2.72
C TYR A 101 -9.79 6.35 1.81
N PHE A 102 -10.02 5.64 0.72
CA PHE A 102 -10.99 5.95 -0.31
C PHE A 102 -11.81 4.69 -0.58
N ASP A 103 -13.10 4.84 -0.80
CA ASP A 103 -13.93 3.73 -1.28
C ASP A 103 -13.54 3.39 -2.73
N GLU A 104 -13.91 2.20 -3.20
CA GLU A 104 -13.56 1.71 -4.55
C GLU A 104 -14.05 2.65 -5.67
N GLU A 105 -15.18 3.32 -5.45
CA GLU A 105 -15.76 4.32 -6.37
C GLU A 105 -14.94 5.62 -6.44
N GLU A 106 -14.08 5.87 -5.45
CA GLU A 106 -13.25 7.08 -5.30
C GLU A 106 -11.81 6.85 -5.81
N ALA A 107 -11.56 5.77 -6.56
CA ALA A 107 -10.24 5.42 -7.09
C ALA A 107 -9.60 6.57 -7.91
N GLU A 108 -10.41 7.29 -8.70
CA GLU A 108 -9.93 8.44 -9.47
C GLU A 108 -9.48 9.59 -8.55
N GLU A 109 -10.27 9.91 -7.52
CA GLU A 109 -9.93 10.94 -6.53
C GLU A 109 -8.63 10.58 -5.78
N ALA A 110 -8.48 9.31 -5.40
CA ALA A 110 -7.27 8.82 -4.75
C ALA A 110 -6.02 8.98 -5.64
N ARG A 111 -6.15 8.73 -6.95
CA ARG A 111 -5.07 8.95 -7.94
C ARG A 111 -4.77 10.43 -8.14
N GLU A 112 -5.76 11.31 -8.11
CA GLU A 112 -5.50 12.74 -8.15
C GLU A 112 -4.80 13.21 -6.88
N TRP A 113 -5.24 12.72 -5.72
CA TRP A 113 -4.71 13.10 -4.43
C TRP A 113 -3.24 12.70 -4.26
N ILE A 114 -2.85 11.47 -4.65
CA ILE A 114 -1.44 11.04 -4.59
C ILE A 114 -0.53 11.87 -5.54
N ASN A 115 -1.12 12.49 -6.56
CA ASN A 115 -0.43 13.35 -7.50
C ASN A 115 -0.44 14.85 -7.12
N SER A 116 -1.28 15.24 -6.17
CA SER A 116 -1.28 16.60 -5.62
C SER A 116 0.05 16.92 -4.92
N LYS A 117 0.47 18.19 -4.97
CA LYS A 117 1.74 18.64 -4.35
C LYS A 117 1.74 18.52 -2.83
#